data_AF-A0A9R1W0D1-F1
#
_entry.id   AF-A0A9R1W0D1-F1
#
_cell.length_a   1.000
_cell.length_b   1.000
_cell.length_c   1.000
_cell.angle_alpha   90.00
_cell.angle_beta   90.00
_cell.angle_gamma   90.00
#
_symmetry.space_group_name_H-M   'P 1'
#
loop_
_entity.id
_entity.type
_entity.pdbx_description
1 polymer ?
#
loop_
_entity_poly.entity_id
_entity_poly.type
_entity_poly.pdbx_seq_one_letter_code
_entity_poly.pdbx_strand_id
1 'polypeptide(L)'
;MASQNSIFLLIILCTHMLMILTLSQNPPNEIPFACVQQSTQCKSRLYQHNPLTKNNISALYSVDISQIQNITHGDQHHHLVTVPCSCKNVNNTVAYFYDTVYSVKLGDILSDVSDEFYSGQTWDDQGTRFKVNTNATIHLLCGCTGSESQIMVTYTVQEMDTLPDIANLLSAEVSEIENVNKVLLRNPGFIKVGWVLYVPMYKNGVPPSPSPLTSKKRKEVVEATGDKCRMYNLFVQVTSCLELVFNEFSNMSHLEVTHHLDMYSRNNSTQMSPGA
;
A
#
# COMPACT_ATOMS: atom_id res chain seq x y z
N MET A 1 -1.11 52.06 30.06
CA MET A 1 -1.84 50.81 29.71
C MET A 1 -1.47 50.22 28.34
N ALA A 2 -0.59 50.83 27.52
CA ALA A 2 -0.27 50.29 26.19
C ALA A 2 0.66 49.06 26.19
N SER A 3 1.72 49.05 27.03
CA SER A 3 2.80 48.03 26.93
C SER A 3 2.35 46.59 27.25
N GLN A 4 1.29 46.42 28.04
CA GLN A 4 0.80 45.11 28.46
C GLN A 4 0.20 44.32 27.28
N ASN A 5 -0.47 45.01 26.36
CA ASN A 5 -1.02 44.40 25.14
C ASN A 5 0.09 43.94 24.18
N SER A 6 1.18 44.71 24.06
CA SER A 6 2.33 44.37 23.20
C SER A 6 3.02 43.07 23.65
N ILE A 7 3.17 42.87 24.97
CA ILE A 7 3.74 41.64 25.54
C ILE A 7 2.83 40.44 25.26
N PHE A 8 1.52 40.60 25.44
CA PHE A 8 0.54 39.54 25.19
C PHE A 8 0.53 39.11 23.71
N LEU A 9 0.61 40.09 22.79
CA LEU A 9 0.70 39.82 21.34
C LEU A 9 1.99 39.05 20.98
N LEU A 10 3.13 39.43 21.59
CA LEU A 10 4.41 38.74 21.42
C LEU A 10 4.39 37.29 21.91
N ILE A 11 3.74 37.03 23.05
CA ILE A 11 3.56 35.67 23.58
C ILE A 11 2.72 34.84 22.60
N ILE A 12 1.59 35.36 22.12
CA ILE A 12 0.73 34.67 21.13
C ILE A 12 1.53 34.35 19.85
N LEU A 13 2.25 35.33 19.29
CA LEU A 13 3.05 35.14 18.09
C LEU A 13 4.14 34.06 18.30
N CYS A 14 4.80 34.08 19.47
CA CYS A 14 5.81 33.09 19.83
C CYS A 14 5.20 31.69 20.00
N THR A 15 4.02 31.55 20.62
CA THR A 15 3.34 30.24 20.73
C THR A 15 2.86 29.70 19.38
N HIS A 16 2.44 30.54 18.44
CA HIS A 16 2.12 30.10 17.09
C HIS A 16 3.38 29.68 16.30
N MET A 17 4.47 30.43 16.39
CA MET A 17 5.77 30.02 15.81
C MET A 17 6.24 28.67 16.39
N LEU A 18 6.06 28.46 17.70
CA LEU A 18 6.42 27.21 18.37
C LEU A 18 5.53 26.04 17.93
N MET A 19 4.22 26.25 17.73
CA MET A 19 3.33 25.24 17.13
C MET A 19 3.74 24.88 15.70
N ILE A 20 4.03 25.87 14.85
CA ILE A 20 4.43 25.66 13.44
C ILE A 20 5.70 24.79 13.37
N LEU A 21 6.65 24.99 14.28
CA LEU A 21 7.87 24.17 14.39
C LEU A 21 7.61 22.70 14.78
N THR A 22 6.43 22.36 15.32
CA THR A 22 6.12 20.99 15.78
C THR A 22 5.36 20.10 14.78
N LEU A 23 4.95 20.64 13.62
CA LEU A 23 4.04 19.93 12.69
C LEU A 23 4.65 19.52 11.33
N SER A 24 5.96 19.72 11.13
CA SER A 24 6.67 19.34 9.89
C SER A 24 7.57 18.11 10.05
N GLN A 25 7.05 17.03 10.67
CA GLN A 25 7.66 15.71 10.49
C GLN A 25 7.33 15.21 9.08
N ASN A 26 8.33 15.19 8.20
CA ASN A 26 8.23 14.42 6.96
C ASN A 26 7.92 12.96 7.32
N PRO A 27 7.07 12.25 6.56
CA PRO A 27 6.93 10.81 6.73
C PRO A 27 8.31 10.14 6.52
N PRO A 28 8.58 9.00 7.20
CA PRO A 28 9.76 8.20 6.90
C PRO A 28 9.73 7.80 5.42
N ASN A 29 10.89 7.52 4.83
CA ASN A 29 10.92 7.11 3.43
C ASN A 29 10.43 5.66 3.26
N GLU A 30 10.54 4.88 4.34
CA GLU A 30 10.34 3.45 4.41
C GLU A 30 9.36 3.10 5.56
N ILE A 31 8.48 2.11 5.32
CA ILE A 31 7.54 1.61 6.33
C ILE A 31 7.50 0.08 6.23
N PRO A 32 7.96 -0.68 7.23
CA PRO A 32 8.04 -2.14 7.13
C PRO A 32 6.70 -2.84 6.89
N PHE A 33 6.67 -3.81 5.98
CA PHE A 33 5.47 -4.60 5.68
C PHE A 33 5.09 -5.49 6.88
N ALA A 34 4.09 -5.07 7.64
CA ALA A 34 3.65 -5.73 8.86
C ALA A 34 3.21 -7.19 8.63
N CYS A 35 3.46 -8.05 9.63
CA CYS A 35 3.19 -9.48 9.55
C CYS A 35 2.72 -10.05 10.90
N VAL A 36 2.31 -11.32 10.90
CA VAL A 36 2.01 -12.09 12.12
C VAL A 36 3.12 -13.12 12.30
N GLN A 37 3.59 -13.34 13.53
CA GLN A 37 4.73 -14.25 13.86
C GLN A 37 4.56 -15.72 13.38
N GLN A 38 3.38 -16.11 12.92
CA GLN A 38 3.07 -17.44 12.36
C GLN A 38 2.93 -17.44 10.82
N SER A 39 3.14 -16.29 10.16
CA SER A 39 3.16 -16.17 8.70
C SER A 39 4.21 -17.08 8.09
N THR A 40 3.83 -17.82 7.05
CA THR A 40 4.75 -18.62 6.24
C THR A 40 5.77 -17.74 5.52
N GLN A 41 6.98 -18.29 5.33
CA GLN A 41 8.00 -17.69 4.46
C GLN A 41 7.53 -17.73 3.00
N CYS A 42 7.72 -16.64 2.26
CA CYS A 42 7.44 -16.56 0.84
C CYS A 42 8.71 -16.26 0.02
N LYS A 43 8.57 -16.19 -1.30
CA LYS A 43 9.57 -15.55 -2.18
C LYS A 43 9.13 -14.11 -2.44
N SER A 44 10.03 -13.17 -2.25
CA SER A 44 9.89 -11.76 -2.65
C SER A 44 10.99 -11.42 -3.65
N ARG A 45 10.93 -10.23 -4.26
CA ARG A 45 12.01 -9.67 -5.07
C ARG A 45 12.42 -8.30 -4.51
N LEU A 46 13.69 -7.98 -4.63
CA LEU A 46 14.25 -6.67 -4.31
C LEU A 46 14.72 -6.03 -5.62
N TYR A 47 14.28 -4.81 -5.92
CA TYR A 47 14.72 -4.05 -7.07
C TYR A 47 16.04 -3.38 -6.75
N GLN A 48 17.08 -3.67 -7.54
CA GLN A 48 18.46 -3.31 -7.27
C GLN A 48 18.99 -2.45 -8.44
N HIS A 49 19.12 -1.15 -8.18
CA HIS A 49 19.39 -0.08 -9.15
C HIS A 49 20.80 0.54 -9.04
N ASN A 50 21.63 0.07 -8.10
CA ASN A 50 23.03 0.48 -7.99
C ASN A 50 23.85 -0.11 -9.15
N PRO A 51 24.98 0.50 -9.54
CA PRO A 51 25.83 0.05 -10.64
C PRO A 51 26.68 -1.18 -10.27
N LEU A 52 26.03 -2.25 -9.82
CA LEU A 52 26.65 -3.48 -9.30
C LEU A 52 26.54 -4.63 -10.32
N THR A 53 27.61 -5.42 -10.45
CA THR A 53 27.54 -6.66 -11.24
C THR A 53 26.73 -7.73 -10.49
N LYS A 54 26.19 -8.72 -11.21
CA LYS A 54 25.53 -9.88 -10.58
C LYS A 54 26.41 -10.62 -9.56
N ASN A 55 27.73 -10.62 -9.74
CA ASN A 55 28.64 -11.25 -8.80
C ASN A 55 28.74 -10.43 -7.49
N ASN A 56 28.74 -9.10 -7.58
CA ASN A 56 28.69 -8.22 -6.41
C ASN A 56 27.35 -8.35 -5.69
N ILE A 57 26.23 -8.33 -6.43
CA ILE A 57 24.88 -8.50 -5.89
C ILE A 57 24.74 -9.87 -5.21
N SER A 58 25.20 -10.95 -5.87
CA SER A 58 25.19 -12.32 -5.32
C SER A 58 25.92 -12.40 -3.97
N ALA A 59 27.10 -11.77 -3.86
CA ALA A 59 27.85 -11.71 -2.60
C ALA A 59 27.16 -10.82 -1.54
N LEU A 60 26.77 -9.59 -1.90
CA LEU A 60 26.16 -8.62 -0.98
C LEU A 60 24.81 -9.06 -0.44
N TYR A 61 23.99 -9.72 -1.26
CA TYR A 61 22.66 -10.22 -0.87
C TYR A 61 22.70 -11.67 -0.38
N SER A 62 23.84 -12.38 -0.45
CA SER A 62 23.96 -13.81 -0.10
C SER A 62 23.01 -14.73 -0.89
N VAL A 63 22.91 -14.54 -2.21
CA VAL A 63 22.03 -15.31 -3.11
C VAL A 63 22.79 -15.89 -4.30
N ASP A 64 22.28 -16.98 -4.90
CA ASP A 64 22.81 -17.49 -6.17
C ASP A 64 22.59 -16.49 -7.31
N ILE A 65 23.53 -16.44 -8.26
CA ILE A 65 23.42 -15.62 -9.50
C ILE A 65 22.15 -15.97 -10.30
N SER A 66 21.67 -17.22 -10.20
CA SER A 66 20.41 -17.69 -10.83
C SER A 66 19.15 -17.02 -10.27
N GLN A 67 19.21 -16.43 -9.08
CA GLN A 67 18.10 -15.72 -8.44
C GLN A 67 18.01 -14.25 -8.88
N ILE A 68 19.02 -13.76 -9.63
CA ILE A 68 19.18 -12.38 -10.09
C ILE A 68 18.76 -12.25 -11.57
N GLN A 69 17.59 -11.69 -11.82
CA GLN A 69 17.11 -11.37 -13.17
C GLN A 69 17.53 -9.95 -13.58
N ASN A 70 17.67 -9.70 -14.89
CA ASN A 70 17.85 -8.35 -15.42
C ASN A 70 16.48 -7.68 -15.55
N ILE A 71 16.44 -6.35 -15.43
CA ILE A 71 15.31 -5.51 -15.80
C ILE A 71 15.83 -4.18 -16.36
N THR A 72 15.17 -3.64 -17.38
CA THR A 72 15.56 -2.40 -18.07
C THR A 72 14.62 -1.26 -17.68
N HIS A 73 15.18 -0.12 -17.29
CA HIS A 73 14.43 1.10 -17.00
C HIS A 73 14.97 2.23 -17.88
N GLY A 74 14.29 2.51 -19.00
CA GLY A 74 14.92 3.23 -20.12
C GLY A 74 16.22 2.53 -20.54
N ASP A 75 17.30 3.30 -20.66
CA ASP A 75 18.64 2.79 -20.96
C ASP A 75 19.35 2.14 -19.75
N GLN A 76 18.79 2.23 -18.54
CA GLN A 76 19.42 1.70 -17.33
C GLN A 76 19.28 0.17 -17.22
N HIS A 77 20.34 -0.50 -16.76
CA HIS A 77 20.40 -1.95 -16.57
C HIS A 77 20.36 -2.29 -15.08
N HIS A 78 19.17 -2.57 -14.57
CA HIS A 78 18.92 -2.88 -13.16
C HIS A 78 18.62 -4.37 -12.96
N HIS A 79 18.44 -4.78 -11.71
CA HIS A 79 18.27 -6.18 -11.33
C HIS A 79 17.04 -6.42 -10.45
N LEU A 80 16.43 -7.59 -10.62
CA LEU A 80 15.44 -8.15 -9.69
C LEU A 80 16.07 -9.33 -8.94
N VAL A 81 16.37 -9.12 -7.67
CA VAL A 81 16.99 -10.12 -6.78
C VAL A 81 15.91 -10.90 -6.06
N THR A 82 15.73 -12.18 -6.35
CA THR A 82 14.72 -13.02 -5.70
C THR A 82 15.24 -13.49 -4.33
N VAL A 83 14.48 -13.27 -3.25
CA VAL A 83 14.92 -13.55 -1.87
C VAL A 83 13.89 -14.33 -1.05
N PRO A 84 14.32 -15.15 -0.06
CA PRO A 84 13.43 -15.77 0.92
C PRO A 84 12.96 -14.72 1.95
N CYS A 85 11.69 -14.33 1.86
CA CYS A 85 11.09 -13.30 2.70
C CYS A 85 10.31 -13.91 3.87
N SER A 86 10.56 -13.43 5.10
CA SER A 86 10.09 -14.08 6.33
C SER A 86 9.65 -13.07 7.39
N CYS A 87 8.62 -13.39 8.17
CA CYS A 87 8.17 -12.54 9.28
C CYS A 87 9.12 -12.65 10.46
N LYS A 88 9.59 -11.51 11.01
CA LYS A 88 10.50 -11.46 12.16
C LYS A 88 10.07 -10.36 13.13
N ASN A 89 10.73 -10.32 14.28
CA ASN A 89 10.73 -9.17 15.19
C ASN A 89 12.14 -8.58 15.20
N VAL A 90 12.31 -7.35 14.71
CA VAL A 90 13.57 -6.61 14.69
C VAL A 90 13.38 -5.35 15.53
N ASN A 91 14.04 -5.28 16.69
CA ASN A 91 13.89 -4.22 17.71
C ASN A 91 12.43 -3.78 17.99
N ASN A 92 11.54 -4.75 18.22
CA ASN A 92 10.09 -4.59 18.45
C ASN A 92 9.24 -4.31 17.20
N THR A 93 9.85 -4.14 16.03
CA THR A 93 9.14 -4.06 14.74
C THR A 93 8.84 -5.46 14.21
N VAL A 94 7.56 -5.85 14.19
CA VAL A 94 7.11 -7.14 13.64
C VAL A 94 6.70 -6.98 12.17
N ALA A 95 7.62 -7.30 11.27
CA ALA A 95 7.46 -7.12 9.82
C ALA A 95 8.21 -8.20 9.01
N TYR A 96 7.98 -8.20 7.70
CA TYR A 96 8.69 -9.08 6.76
C TYR A 96 10.09 -8.54 6.44
N PHE A 97 11.09 -9.39 6.67
CA PHE A 97 12.49 -9.10 6.38
C PHE A 97 13.18 -10.29 5.70
N TYR A 98 14.16 -9.96 4.86
CA TYR A 98 15.23 -10.85 4.44
C TYR A 98 16.53 -10.39 5.13
N ASP A 99 17.35 -11.33 5.63
CA ASP A 99 18.63 -10.96 6.26
C ASP A 99 19.77 -11.37 5.34
N THR A 100 20.73 -10.46 5.19
CA THR A 100 22.04 -10.77 4.61
C THR A 100 23.16 -10.31 5.55
N VAL A 101 24.42 -10.52 5.18
CA VAL A 101 25.59 -10.26 6.04
C VAL A 101 26.57 -9.34 5.32
N TYR A 102 26.99 -8.27 6.00
CA TYR A 102 27.92 -7.27 5.48
C TYR A 102 29.16 -7.15 6.39
N SER A 103 30.35 -7.22 5.81
CA SER A 103 31.61 -7.01 6.52
C SER A 103 31.92 -5.51 6.63
N VAL A 104 31.68 -4.94 7.82
CA VAL A 104 31.79 -3.51 8.11
C VAL A 104 33.24 -3.03 8.03
N LYS A 105 33.50 -2.02 7.22
CA LYS A 105 34.80 -1.36 7.01
C LYS A 105 34.95 -0.16 7.95
N LEU A 106 36.10 0.54 7.86
CA LEU A 106 36.36 1.74 8.64
C LEU A 106 35.67 2.96 8.00
N GLY A 107 34.69 3.53 8.71
CA GLY A 107 33.96 4.73 8.28
C GLY A 107 32.52 4.48 7.84
N ASP A 108 32.14 3.21 7.59
CA ASP A 108 30.80 2.85 7.16
C ASP A 108 29.71 3.28 8.16
N ILE A 109 28.63 3.86 7.63
CA ILE A 109 27.36 4.08 8.34
C ILE A 109 26.22 3.39 7.58
N LEU A 110 25.14 3.03 8.30
CA LEU A 110 24.09 2.19 7.73
C LEU A 110 23.36 2.85 6.56
N SER A 111 23.13 4.17 6.59
CA SER A 111 22.56 4.93 5.46
C SER A 111 23.35 4.72 4.18
N ASP A 112 24.66 4.95 4.24
CA ASP A 112 25.52 4.99 3.06
C ASP A 112 25.71 3.56 2.51
N VAL A 113 25.78 2.56 3.39
CA VAL A 113 25.77 1.14 3.00
C VAL A 113 24.42 0.71 2.43
N SER A 114 23.30 1.23 2.94
CA SER A 114 21.95 1.03 2.39
C SER A 114 21.87 1.56 0.96
N ASP A 115 22.29 2.81 0.76
CA ASP A 115 22.14 3.53 -0.50
C ASP A 115 23.15 3.07 -1.56
N GLU A 116 24.40 2.74 -1.20
CA GLU A 116 25.43 2.26 -2.13
C GLU A 116 25.23 0.79 -2.56
N PHE A 117 24.88 -0.10 -1.62
CA PHE A 117 24.90 -1.56 -1.85
C PHE A 117 23.53 -2.22 -1.90
N TYR A 118 22.50 -1.60 -1.33
CA TYR A 118 21.18 -2.20 -1.11
C TYR A 118 20.01 -1.35 -1.62
N SER A 119 20.27 -0.36 -2.48
CA SER A 119 19.27 0.51 -3.11
C SER A 119 18.35 1.21 -2.09
N GLY A 120 18.85 1.55 -0.91
CA GLY A 120 18.06 2.20 0.16
C GLY A 120 17.10 1.27 0.91
N GLN A 121 17.10 -0.04 0.65
CA GLN A 121 16.08 -0.99 1.15
C GLN A 121 16.42 -1.64 2.50
N THR A 122 17.42 -1.14 3.23
CA THR A 122 17.70 -1.62 4.59
C THR A 122 16.74 -1.00 5.60
N TRP A 123 16.46 -1.73 6.67
CA TRP A 123 15.74 -1.23 7.83
C TRP A 123 16.72 -0.79 8.92
N ASP A 124 16.78 0.51 9.20
CA ASP A 124 17.44 1.00 10.41
C ASP A 124 16.54 0.77 11.62
N ASP A 125 16.91 -0.23 12.42
CA ASP A 125 16.23 -0.54 13.69
C ASP A 125 16.57 0.46 14.81
N GLN A 126 17.37 1.50 14.53
CA GLN A 126 17.91 2.50 15.45
C GLN A 126 18.84 1.91 16.54
N GLY A 127 19.13 0.61 16.48
CA GLY A 127 20.05 -0.13 17.35
C GLY A 127 21.35 -0.55 16.63
N THR A 128 21.35 -0.58 15.30
CA THR A 128 22.42 -1.12 14.44
C THR A 128 23.67 -0.25 14.44
N ARG A 129 24.48 -0.40 15.51
CA ARG A 129 25.81 0.18 15.61
C ARG A 129 26.82 -0.69 14.87
N PHE A 130 27.13 -0.30 13.63
CA PHE A 130 28.24 -0.83 12.84
C PHE A 130 29.56 -0.82 13.65
N LYS A 131 30.20 -1.98 13.72
CA LYS A 131 31.51 -2.18 14.37
C LYS A 131 32.51 -2.59 13.31
N VAL A 132 33.53 -1.75 13.11
CA VAL A 132 34.60 -1.95 12.13
C VAL A 132 35.25 -3.34 12.27
N ASN A 133 35.50 -4.00 11.14
CA ASN A 133 36.03 -5.36 11.03
C ASN A 133 35.14 -6.45 11.66
N THR A 134 33.81 -6.23 11.70
CA THR A 134 32.84 -7.26 12.10
C THR A 134 31.80 -7.48 11.01
N ASN A 135 31.14 -8.64 11.05
CA ASN A 135 30.01 -8.93 10.18
C ASN A 135 28.73 -8.43 10.84
N ALA A 136 28.08 -7.44 10.24
CA ALA A 136 26.75 -6.97 10.62
C ALA A 136 25.67 -7.76 9.85
N THR A 137 24.54 -8.00 10.50
CA THR A 137 23.32 -8.42 9.80
C THR A 137 22.67 -7.19 9.18
N ILE A 138 22.32 -7.28 7.89
CA ILE A 138 21.57 -6.26 7.17
C ILE A 138 20.14 -6.78 6.97
N HIS A 139 19.17 -6.08 7.58
CA HIS A 139 17.75 -6.40 7.47
C HIS A 139 17.17 -5.68 6.24
N LEU A 140 16.92 -6.43 5.17
CA LEU A 140 16.35 -5.93 3.92
C LEU A 140 14.82 -6.03 3.95
N LEU A 141 14.16 -4.92 3.63
CA LEU A 141 12.71 -4.81 3.59
C LEU A 141 12.12 -5.68 2.46
N CYS A 142 11.17 -6.54 2.80
CA CYS A 142 10.46 -7.37 1.84
C CYS A 142 8.97 -7.49 2.22
N GLY A 143 8.18 -8.21 1.41
CA GLY A 143 6.78 -8.48 1.74
C GLY A 143 6.27 -9.76 1.11
N CYS A 144 5.12 -10.24 1.59
CA CYS A 144 4.41 -11.37 1.01
C CYS A 144 3.01 -10.95 0.55
N THR A 145 2.66 -11.31 -0.68
CA THR A 145 1.27 -11.23 -1.19
C THR A 145 0.53 -12.53 -0.86
N GLY A 146 -0.78 -12.44 -0.62
CA GLY A 146 -1.67 -13.59 -0.49
C GLY A 146 -2.12 -14.19 -1.84
N SER A 147 -1.65 -13.65 -2.96
CA SER A 147 -2.03 -14.11 -4.30
C SER A 147 -0.98 -15.00 -4.96
N GLU A 148 -1.39 -16.20 -5.37
CA GLU A 148 -0.54 -17.11 -6.13
C GLU A 148 -0.17 -16.61 -7.54
N SER A 149 -0.88 -15.62 -8.09
CA SER A 149 -0.52 -15.00 -9.38
C SER A 149 0.54 -13.90 -9.27
N GLN A 150 0.87 -13.45 -8.05
CA GLN A 150 1.75 -12.29 -7.81
C GLN A 150 3.02 -12.65 -7.03
N ILE A 151 4.00 -11.76 -7.06
CA ILE A 151 5.16 -11.73 -6.18
C ILE A 151 5.40 -10.28 -5.73
N MET A 152 5.67 -10.06 -4.44
CA MET A 152 5.96 -8.71 -3.96
C MET A 152 7.36 -8.28 -4.39
N VAL A 153 7.48 -7.10 -4.97
CA VAL A 153 8.74 -6.43 -5.27
C VAL A 153 8.92 -5.26 -4.28
N THR A 154 10.04 -5.21 -3.56
CA THR A 154 10.48 -3.98 -2.88
C THR A 154 11.14 -3.09 -3.92
N TYR A 155 10.71 -1.83 -4.01
CA TYR A 155 11.16 -0.86 -5.00
C TYR A 155 11.43 0.49 -4.34
N THR A 156 12.55 1.12 -4.68
CA THR A 156 12.91 2.45 -4.17
C THR A 156 12.67 3.48 -5.26
N VAL A 157 11.85 4.49 -4.96
CA VAL A 157 11.48 5.55 -5.92
C VAL A 157 12.73 6.35 -6.30
N GLN A 158 13.01 6.41 -7.61
CA GLN A 158 14.13 7.10 -8.22
C GLN A 158 13.71 8.50 -8.72
N GLU A 159 14.65 9.26 -9.27
CA GLU A 159 14.36 10.57 -9.86
C GLU A 159 13.52 10.44 -11.13
N MET A 160 12.52 11.33 -11.28
CA MET A 160 11.52 11.37 -12.37
C MET A 160 10.51 10.20 -12.42
N ASP A 161 10.56 9.23 -11.51
CA ASP A 161 9.56 8.16 -11.43
C ASP A 161 8.12 8.71 -11.29
N THR A 162 7.15 8.02 -11.91
CA THR A 162 5.73 8.15 -11.58
C THR A 162 5.15 6.79 -11.19
N LEU A 163 4.06 6.79 -10.41
CA LEU A 163 3.43 5.55 -9.95
C LEU A 163 2.92 4.66 -11.10
N PRO A 164 2.35 5.20 -12.20
CA PRO A 164 2.11 4.45 -13.44
C PRO A 164 3.37 3.85 -14.08
N ASP A 165 4.49 4.57 -14.10
CA ASP A 165 5.72 4.06 -14.73
C ASP A 165 6.33 2.90 -13.95
N ILE A 166 6.34 2.99 -12.61
CA ILE A 166 6.71 1.89 -11.71
C ILE A 166 5.77 0.68 -11.91
N ALA A 167 4.47 0.92 -12.05
CA ALA A 167 3.48 -0.13 -12.29
C ALA A 167 3.67 -0.84 -13.65
N ASN A 168 3.96 -0.07 -14.72
CA ASN A 168 4.28 -0.59 -16.05
C ASN A 168 5.58 -1.41 -16.03
N LEU A 169 6.65 -0.85 -15.46
CA LEU A 169 7.98 -1.47 -15.31
C LEU A 169 7.90 -2.83 -14.61
N LEU A 170 7.09 -2.92 -13.57
CA LEU A 170 6.95 -4.11 -12.71
C LEU A 170 5.67 -4.91 -12.98
N SER A 171 4.99 -4.69 -14.11
CA SER A 171 3.78 -5.43 -14.50
C SER A 171 2.79 -5.62 -13.33
N ALA A 172 2.33 -4.50 -12.76
CA ALA A 172 1.44 -4.41 -11.60
C ALA A 172 0.33 -3.38 -11.85
N GLU A 173 -0.74 -3.42 -11.04
CA GLU A 173 -1.79 -2.40 -11.09
C GLU A 173 -1.50 -1.23 -10.13
N VAL A 174 -1.63 0.02 -10.60
CA VAL A 174 -1.43 1.23 -9.78
C VAL A 174 -2.26 1.18 -8.50
N SER A 175 -3.54 0.78 -8.62
CA SER A 175 -4.47 0.68 -7.49
C SER A 175 -4.07 -0.40 -6.47
N GLU A 176 -3.32 -1.44 -6.87
CA GLU A 176 -2.79 -2.43 -5.94
C GLU A 176 -1.57 -1.90 -5.19
N ILE A 177 -0.71 -1.11 -5.84
CA ILE A 177 0.42 -0.41 -5.21
C ILE A 177 -0.11 0.61 -4.19
N GLU A 178 -1.11 1.41 -4.55
CA GLU A 178 -1.82 2.31 -3.62
C GLU A 178 -2.42 1.54 -2.45
N ASN A 179 -3.06 0.40 -2.72
CA ASN A 179 -3.73 -0.41 -1.71
C ASN A 179 -2.77 -1.03 -0.67
N VAL A 180 -1.52 -1.34 -1.02
CA VAL A 180 -0.53 -1.86 -0.06
C VAL A 180 0.35 -0.77 0.58
N ASN A 181 0.56 0.38 -0.07
CA ASN A 181 1.41 1.47 0.42
C ASN A 181 0.63 2.66 1.04
N LYS A 182 -0.64 2.47 1.40
CA LYS A 182 -1.58 3.52 1.90
C LYS A 182 -1.03 4.52 2.94
N VAL A 183 -0.02 4.13 3.72
CA VAL A 183 0.54 4.98 4.79
C VAL A 183 1.57 5.99 4.25
N LEU A 184 2.30 5.66 3.18
CA LEU A 184 3.12 6.59 2.39
C LEU A 184 2.25 7.34 1.38
N LEU A 185 1.47 6.60 0.58
CA LEU A 185 0.66 7.11 -0.52
C LEU A 185 -0.68 7.73 -0.06
N ARG A 186 -0.66 8.50 1.04
CA ARG A 186 -1.84 9.20 1.59
C ARG A 186 -2.34 10.34 0.71
N ASN A 187 -1.43 10.95 -0.05
CA ASN A 187 -1.73 12.02 -1.00
C ASN A 187 -1.77 11.40 -2.41
N PRO A 188 -2.94 11.25 -3.04
CA PRO A 188 -3.05 10.60 -4.35
C PRO A 188 -2.18 11.28 -5.41
N GLY A 189 -1.48 10.49 -6.22
CA GLY A 189 -0.60 10.98 -7.28
C GLY A 189 0.73 11.59 -6.82
N PHE A 190 1.04 11.62 -5.52
CA PHE A 190 2.33 12.08 -5.01
C PHE A 190 3.22 10.91 -4.57
N ILE A 191 4.42 10.82 -5.17
CA ILE A 191 5.53 9.99 -4.69
C ILE A 191 6.80 10.85 -4.55
N LYS A 192 7.75 10.40 -3.74
CA LYS A 192 8.98 11.12 -3.41
C LYS A 192 10.19 10.21 -3.62
N VAL A 193 11.25 10.74 -4.22
CA VAL A 193 12.55 10.05 -4.36
C VAL A 193 13.03 9.52 -3.00
N GLY A 194 13.55 8.29 -3.00
CA GLY A 194 13.98 7.55 -1.81
C GLY A 194 12.87 6.76 -1.11
N TRP A 195 11.58 6.91 -1.49
CA TRP A 195 10.50 6.12 -0.86
C TRP A 195 10.61 4.64 -1.21
N VAL A 196 10.55 3.77 -0.19
CA VAL A 196 10.54 2.31 -0.34
C VAL A 196 9.09 1.84 -0.43
N LEU A 197 8.66 1.47 -1.63
CA LEU A 197 7.34 0.99 -1.98
C LEU A 197 7.32 -0.53 -2.18
N TYR A 198 6.18 -1.14 -1.89
CA TYR A 198 5.89 -2.54 -2.18
C TYR A 198 4.98 -2.66 -3.41
N VAL A 199 5.42 -3.40 -4.43
CA VAL A 199 4.75 -3.50 -5.74
C VAL A 199 4.30 -4.95 -5.99
N PRO A 200 2.98 -5.22 -6.06
CA PRO A 200 2.43 -6.56 -6.36
C PRO A 200 2.58 -6.98 -7.83
N MET A 201 3.80 -7.26 -8.29
CA MET A 201 4.07 -7.73 -9.66
C MET A 201 3.35 -9.04 -10.00
N TYR A 202 2.66 -9.10 -11.13
CA TYR A 202 2.11 -10.34 -11.66
C TYR A 202 3.23 -11.24 -12.23
N LYS A 203 3.30 -12.49 -11.76
CA LYS A 203 4.30 -13.50 -12.17
C LYS A 203 4.30 -13.78 -13.68
N ASN A 204 3.18 -13.51 -14.36
CA ASN A 204 2.98 -13.76 -15.79
C ASN A 204 2.96 -12.46 -16.63
N GLY A 205 3.33 -11.30 -16.07
CA GLY A 205 3.40 -10.02 -16.78
C GLY A 205 2.07 -9.34 -17.10
N VAL A 206 0.93 -9.93 -16.71
CA VAL A 206 -0.42 -9.42 -16.95
C VAL A 206 -1.29 -9.76 -15.73
N PRO A 207 -2.24 -8.88 -15.33
CA PRO A 207 -3.29 -9.26 -14.38
C PRO A 207 -3.99 -10.56 -14.80
N PRO A 208 -4.43 -11.41 -13.86
CA PRO A 208 -5.31 -12.51 -14.21
C PRO A 208 -6.57 -11.94 -14.87
N SER A 209 -6.82 -12.32 -16.13
CA SER A 209 -7.98 -11.84 -16.90
C SER A 209 -9.24 -11.91 -16.03
N PRO A 210 -10.03 -10.82 -15.92
CA PRO A 210 -11.16 -10.74 -15.01
C PRO A 210 -12.08 -11.92 -15.31
N SER A 211 -12.09 -12.89 -14.38
CA SER A 211 -12.82 -14.13 -14.58
C SER A 211 -14.29 -13.75 -14.82
N PRO A 212 -14.94 -14.30 -15.87
CA PRO A 212 -16.29 -13.89 -16.23
C PRO A 212 -17.15 -13.93 -14.97
N LEU A 213 -17.69 -12.77 -14.60
CA LEU A 213 -18.53 -12.61 -13.42
C LEU A 213 -19.78 -13.45 -13.66
N THR A 214 -19.68 -14.73 -13.33
CA THR A 214 -20.79 -15.62 -13.09
C THR A 214 -21.50 -15.00 -11.91
N SER A 215 -22.45 -14.13 -12.23
CA SER A 215 -23.35 -13.48 -11.30
C SER A 215 -24.23 -14.58 -10.72
N LYS A 216 -23.65 -15.35 -9.80
CA LYS A 216 -24.30 -16.29 -8.91
C LYS A 216 -25.15 -15.44 -7.99
N LYS A 217 -26.26 -14.99 -8.57
CA LYS A 217 -27.26 -14.07 -8.02
C LYS A 217 -27.77 -14.73 -6.75
N ARG A 218 -27.08 -14.45 -5.64
CA ARG A 218 -27.42 -14.94 -4.32
C ARG A 218 -28.81 -14.40 -4.07
N LYS A 219 -29.82 -15.26 -4.22
CA LYS A 219 -31.16 -14.95 -3.73
C LYS A 219 -31.03 -14.85 -2.23
N GLU A 220 -30.81 -13.63 -1.77
CA GLU A 220 -30.95 -13.28 -0.37
C GLU A 220 -32.44 -13.39 -0.08
N VAL A 221 -32.85 -14.57 0.42
CA VAL A 221 -34.21 -14.81 0.86
C VAL A 221 -34.34 -14.10 2.20
N VAL A 222 -34.77 -12.85 2.15
CA VAL A 222 -35.06 -12.04 3.34
C VAL A 222 -36.36 -12.57 3.95
N GLU A 223 -36.24 -13.63 4.73
CA GLU A 223 -37.33 -14.14 5.58
C GLU A 223 -37.46 -13.23 6.81
N ALA A 224 -38.25 -12.17 6.64
CA ALA A 224 -38.48 -11.14 7.64
C ALA A 224 -39.31 -11.69 8.83
N THR A 225 -38.63 -12.32 9.78
CA THR A 225 -39.15 -12.55 11.14
C THR A 225 -38.69 -11.42 12.06
N GLY A 226 -39.60 -10.94 12.90
CA GLY A 226 -39.41 -9.71 13.67
C GLY A 226 -38.38 -9.80 14.80
N ASP A 227 -37.93 -8.63 15.25
CA ASP A 227 -37.30 -8.36 16.55
C ASP A 227 -36.00 -9.12 16.90
N LYS A 228 -34.89 -8.74 16.25
CA LYS A 228 -33.74 -8.06 16.92
C LYS A 228 -32.51 -7.88 16.01
N CYS A 229 -32.08 -6.64 15.82
CA CYS A 229 -30.73 -6.36 15.33
C CYS A 229 -29.69 -6.77 16.38
N ARG A 230 -28.88 -7.80 16.09
CA ARG A 230 -27.79 -8.24 16.98
C ARG A 230 -26.45 -8.08 16.26
N MET A 231 -25.81 -6.94 16.48
CA MET A 231 -24.58 -6.54 15.78
C MET A 231 -23.39 -7.39 16.23
N TYR A 232 -22.72 -8.05 15.28
CA TYR A 232 -21.36 -8.56 15.43
C TYR A 232 -20.44 -7.82 14.46
N ASN A 233 -19.23 -7.54 14.91
CA ASN A 233 -18.16 -6.88 14.14
C ASN A 233 -17.80 -7.69 12.87
N LEU A 234 -17.23 -7.09 11.80
CA LEU A 234 -16.30 -5.96 11.81
C LEU A 234 -16.39 -5.06 10.56
N PHE A 235 -16.70 -3.78 10.78
CA PHE A 235 -16.45 -2.59 9.96
C PHE A 235 -16.19 -2.71 8.43
N VAL A 236 -17.26 -2.48 7.66
CA VAL A 236 -17.22 -1.68 6.42
C VAL A 236 -18.37 -0.66 6.49
N GLN A 237 -18.15 0.56 5.99
CA GLN A 237 -19.15 1.65 5.84
C GLN A 237 -19.88 2.14 7.11
N VAL A 238 -19.19 2.97 7.90
CA VAL A 238 -19.89 3.97 8.74
C VAL A 238 -20.34 5.14 7.84
N THR A 239 -21.45 4.96 7.13
CA THR A 239 -22.08 6.06 6.35
C THR A 239 -23.59 5.90 6.13
N SER A 240 -24.08 4.68 5.86
CA SER A 240 -25.48 4.48 5.42
C SER A 240 -26.56 4.64 6.50
N CYS A 241 -26.22 4.50 7.79
CA CYS A 241 -27.19 4.61 8.86
C CYS A 241 -27.57 6.06 9.23
N LEU A 242 -26.87 7.08 8.72
CA LEU A 242 -27.10 8.47 9.14
C LEU A 242 -28.20 9.19 8.32
N GLU A 243 -28.38 8.83 7.05
CA GLU A 243 -29.42 9.43 6.19
C GLU A 243 -30.83 8.89 6.48
N LEU A 244 -30.94 7.66 6.97
CA LEU A 244 -32.24 7.06 7.30
C LEU A 244 -32.89 7.67 8.56
N VAL A 245 -32.09 8.15 9.52
CA VAL A 245 -32.61 8.72 10.79
C VAL A 245 -33.11 10.15 10.63
N PHE A 246 -32.62 10.91 9.64
CA PHE A 246 -33.00 12.31 9.45
C PHE A 246 -34.32 12.52 8.69
N ASN A 247 -34.75 11.55 7.87
CA ASN A 247 -35.95 11.70 7.04
C ASN A 247 -37.28 11.43 7.78
N GLU A 248 -37.30 10.71 8.89
CA GLU A 248 -38.56 10.40 9.61
C GLU A 248 -39.07 11.52 10.53
N PHE A 249 -38.25 12.53 10.86
CA PHE A 249 -38.65 13.62 11.77
C PHE A 249 -39.10 14.92 11.09
N SER A 250 -39.10 14.99 9.76
CA SER A 250 -39.41 16.22 8.99
C SER A 250 -40.90 16.36 8.61
N ASN A 251 -41.74 16.37 9.65
CA ASN A 251 -43.02 17.07 9.77
C ASN A 251 -44.02 17.12 8.57
N MET A 252 -44.97 16.18 8.61
CA MET A 252 -46.35 16.26 8.10
C MET A 252 -46.99 17.67 8.01
N SER A 253 -47.20 18.22 6.79
CA SER A 253 -48.37 19.10 6.46
C SER A 253 -48.51 19.52 4.97
N HIS A 254 -49.68 19.21 4.38
CA HIS A 254 -50.39 19.96 3.30
C HIS A 254 -49.86 20.10 1.84
N LEU A 255 -50.84 20.31 0.93
CA LEU A 255 -50.81 20.81 -0.48
C LEU A 255 -50.35 19.89 -1.65
N GLU A 256 -51.28 19.05 -2.11
CA GLU A 256 -51.94 19.03 -3.44
C GLU A 256 -51.24 19.43 -4.79
N VAL A 257 -51.65 18.66 -5.84
CA VAL A 257 -52.10 19.11 -7.20
C VAL A 257 -51.15 19.07 -8.44
N THR A 258 -51.32 18.01 -9.27
CA THR A 258 -51.29 17.96 -10.77
C THR A 258 -49.95 18.16 -11.54
N HIS A 259 -49.72 17.73 -12.80
CA HIS A 259 -50.41 16.85 -13.78
C HIS A 259 -49.46 16.31 -14.89
N HIS A 260 -49.82 15.19 -15.55
CA HIS A 260 -49.30 14.64 -16.85
C HIS A 260 -47.76 14.42 -17.00
N LEU A 261 -47.24 13.58 -17.90
CA LEU A 261 -47.69 12.86 -19.12
C LEU A 261 -47.39 11.33 -18.96
N ASP A 262 -48.12 10.29 -19.40
CA ASP A 262 -48.96 9.98 -20.58
C ASP A 262 -48.24 10.09 -21.95
N MET A 263 -48.04 9.06 -22.78
CA MET A 263 -48.33 7.60 -22.81
C MET A 263 -47.13 6.90 -23.54
N TYR A 264 -47.09 5.68 -24.12
CA TYR A 264 -47.94 4.49 -24.39
C TYR A 264 -46.95 3.35 -24.83
N SER A 265 -47.24 2.05 -24.96
CA SER A 265 -48.43 1.22 -24.72
C SER A 265 -48.04 -0.27 -24.51
N ARG A 266 -48.86 -0.99 -23.73
CA ARG A 266 -49.35 -2.39 -23.84
C ARG A 266 -48.53 -3.43 -24.66
N ASN A 267 -48.29 -4.65 -24.17
CA ASN A 267 -49.23 -5.71 -23.72
C ASN A 267 -50.18 -6.19 -24.87
N ASN A 268 -50.66 -7.44 -24.94
CA ASN A 268 -50.76 -8.46 -23.89
C ASN A 268 -50.85 -9.93 -24.39
N SER A 269 -50.72 -10.85 -23.44
CA SER A 269 -51.30 -12.21 -23.33
C SER A 269 -52.03 -12.89 -24.51
N THR A 270 -51.57 -14.11 -24.83
CA THR A 270 -52.31 -15.40 -24.77
C THR A 270 -53.84 -15.43 -24.99
N GLN A 271 -54.31 -16.18 -26.01
CA GLN A 271 -55.49 -17.07 -25.87
C GLN A 271 -55.49 -18.22 -26.91
N MET A 272 -56.49 -19.11 -26.85
CA MET A 272 -56.49 -20.44 -27.48
C MET A 272 -57.24 -20.53 -28.82
N SER A 273 -57.01 -21.66 -29.52
CA SER A 273 -57.72 -22.14 -30.73
C SER A 273 -59.24 -22.30 -30.51
N PRO A 274 -60.08 -22.39 -31.58
CA PRO A 274 -60.17 -23.66 -32.33
C PRO A 274 -60.37 -23.57 -33.86
N GLY A 275 -59.79 -24.55 -34.57
CA GLY A 275 -60.55 -25.40 -35.50
C GLY A 275 -60.74 -24.97 -36.96
N ALA A 276 -59.90 -25.52 -37.84
CA ALA A 276 -60.25 -26.02 -39.19
C ALA A 276 -59.28 -27.15 -39.56
#